data_AF-A0A7J8L9L4-F1
#
_entry.id   AF-A0A7J8L9L4-F1
#
_cell.length_a   1.000
_cell.length_b   1.000
_cell.length_c   1.000
_cell.angle_alpha   90.00
_cell.angle_beta   90.00
_cell.angle_gamma   90.00
#
_symmetry.space_group_name_H-M   'P 1'
#
loop_
_entity.id
_entity.type
_entity.pdbx_description
1 polymer ?
#
loop_
_entity_poly.entity_id
_entity_poly.type
_entity_poly.pdbx_seq_one_letter_code
_entity_poly.pdbx_strand_id
1 'polypeptide(L)'
;MRAEKPLEELYSVRVERKVPKERLTELGVSRWSVWKTGKCKLAWDWQVDQLVYIEEGEVRVVPEGSDRFMQFVAGDLVRYPKWFEADLYFNGPYQERYSFRAYGDDQ
;
A
#
# COMPACT_ATOMS: atom_id res chain seq x y z
N MET A 1 3.53 -9.94 -29.22
CA MET A 1 4.19 -9.76 -27.92
C MET A 1 3.10 -9.81 -26.85
N ARG A 2 3.15 -10.76 -25.90
CA ARG A 2 2.27 -10.69 -24.72
C ARG A 2 2.88 -9.66 -23.79
N ALA A 3 2.22 -8.51 -23.61
CA ALA A 3 2.59 -7.60 -22.54
C ALA A 3 2.31 -8.34 -21.22
N GLU A 4 3.34 -8.53 -20.40
CA GLU A 4 3.15 -9.06 -19.05
C GLU A 4 2.29 -8.08 -18.26
N LYS A 5 1.32 -8.60 -17.51
CA LYS A 5 0.47 -7.76 -16.66
C LYS A 5 1.33 -7.09 -15.56
N PRO A 6 1.01 -5.85 -15.18
CA PRO A 6 1.61 -5.23 -14.01
C PRO A 6 1.26 -6.05 -12.76
N LEU A 7 2.16 -6.08 -11.78
CA LEU A 7 1.94 -6.86 -10.55
C LEU A 7 0.72 -6.36 -9.78
N GLU A 8 0.49 -5.05 -9.80
CA GLU A 8 -0.68 -4.39 -9.23
C GLU A 8 -1.98 -5.04 -9.72
N GLU A 9 -2.10 -5.27 -11.04
CA GLU A 9 -3.27 -5.95 -11.61
C GLU A 9 -3.32 -7.43 -11.23
N LEU A 10 -2.17 -8.13 -11.24
CA LEU A 10 -2.10 -9.56 -10.93
C LEU A 10 -2.54 -9.86 -9.48
N TYR A 11 -2.13 -9.01 -8.54
CA TYR A 11 -2.40 -9.17 -7.10
C TYR A 11 -3.56 -8.30 -6.61
N SER A 12 -4.31 -7.67 -7.52
CA SER A 12 -5.42 -6.75 -7.19
C SER A 12 -5.04 -5.59 -6.24
N VAL A 13 -3.76 -5.22 -6.19
CA VAL A 13 -3.28 -4.03 -5.49
C VAL A 13 -3.59 -2.82 -6.35
N ARG A 14 -4.27 -1.82 -5.80
CA ARG A 14 -4.60 -0.58 -6.52
C ARG A 14 -3.79 0.57 -5.99
N VAL A 15 -3.37 1.46 -6.88
CA VAL A 15 -2.63 2.67 -6.50
C VAL A 15 -3.22 3.89 -7.21
N GLU A 16 -3.52 4.92 -6.41
CA GLU A 16 -3.71 6.29 -6.89
C GLU A 16 -2.40 7.05 -6.63
N ARG A 17 -1.72 7.50 -7.69
CA ARG A 17 -0.41 8.16 -7.58
C ARG A 17 -0.59 9.66 -7.36
N LYS A 18 0.24 10.26 -6.50
CA LYS A 18 0.24 11.72 -6.22
C LYS A 18 -1.16 12.27 -5.90
N VAL A 19 -1.82 11.65 -4.92
CA VAL A 19 -3.21 11.96 -4.58
C VAL A 19 -3.36 13.42 -4.14
N PRO A 20 -4.34 14.16 -4.69
CA PRO A 20 -4.57 15.56 -4.35
C PRO A 20 -5.16 15.72 -2.95
N LYS A 21 -4.95 16.88 -2.33
CA LYS A 21 -5.34 17.15 -0.93
C LYS A 21 -6.85 17.04 -0.71
N GLU A 22 -7.64 17.39 -1.72
CA GLU A 22 -9.10 17.30 -1.72
C GLU A 22 -9.54 15.85 -1.49
N ARG A 23 -8.94 14.92 -2.25
CA ARG A 23 -9.19 13.48 -2.13
C ARG A 23 -8.78 12.92 -0.76
N LEU A 24 -7.65 13.37 -0.22
CA LEU A 24 -7.22 12.99 1.14
C LEU A 24 -8.19 13.50 2.22
N THR A 25 -8.77 14.68 1.99
CA THR A 25 -9.75 15.30 2.90
C THR A 25 -11.08 14.55 2.85
N GLU A 26 -11.57 14.20 1.66
CA GLU A 26 -12.76 13.36 1.46
C GLU A 26 -12.65 12.01 2.15
N LEU A 27 -11.47 11.38 2.06
CA LEU A 27 -11.18 10.10 2.70
C LEU A 27 -10.94 10.22 4.22
N GLY A 28 -10.83 11.43 4.76
CA GLY A 28 -10.56 11.66 6.18
C GLY A 28 -9.22 11.12 6.64
N VAL A 29 -8.20 11.08 5.75
CA VAL A 29 -6.89 10.44 6.00
C VAL A 29 -6.23 10.96 7.28
N SER A 30 -6.44 12.23 7.63
CA SER A 30 -5.90 12.83 8.86
C SER A 30 -6.33 12.12 10.16
N ARG A 31 -7.42 11.35 10.12
CA ARG A 31 -7.97 10.58 11.25
C ARG A 31 -7.49 9.13 11.29
N TRP A 32 -6.80 8.66 10.25
CA TRP A 32 -6.32 7.30 10.17
C TRP A 32 -5.16 7.05 11.14
N SER A 33 -4.92 5.77 11.42
CA SER A 33 -3.80 5.35 12.27
C SER A 33 -2.49 5.64 11.57
N VAL A 34 -1.47 6.05 12.34
CA VAL A 34 -0.13 6.36 11.81
C VAL A 34 0.80 5.21 12.11
N TRP A 35 1.57 4.80 11.11
CA TRP A 35 2.67 3.84 11.27
C TRP A 35 3.96 4.44 10.74
N LYS A 36 5.09 4.11 11.38
CA LYS A 36 6.42 4.61 11.02
C LYS A 36 7.46 3.52 11.19
N THR A 37 8.46 3.55 10.33
CA THR A 37 9.64 2.70 10.44
C THR A 37 10.87 3.38 9.83
N GLY A 38 12.03 2.73 9.98
CA GLY A 38 13.26 3.06 9.26
C GLY A 38 13.62 1.96 8.27
N LYS A 39 14.91 1.84 7.96
CA LYS A 39 15.42 0.80 7.08
C LYS A 39 15.21 -0.59 7.69
N CYS A 40 14.31 -1.40 7.13
CA CYS A 40 14.04 -2.76 7.56
C CYS A 40 13.37 -3.60 6.47
N LYS A 41 13.25 -4.91 6.72
CA LYS A 41 12.42 -5.85 5.97
C LYS A 41 11.33 -6.39 6.89
N LEU A 42 10.08 -6.46 6.43
CA LEU A 42 8.95 -7.02 7.17
C LEU A 42 8.16 -7.96 6.28
N ALA A 43 7.86 -9.16 6.77
CA ALA A 43 6.85 -10.02 6.14
C ALA A 43 5.47 -9.56 6.61
N TRP A 44 4.52 -9.42 5.68
CA TRP A 44 3.19 -8.93 6.00
C TRP A 44 2.11 -9.74 5.27
N ASP A 45 1.07 -10.07 6.02
CA ASP A 45 -0.10 -10.83 5.58
C ASP A 45 -1.36 -9.99 5.84
N TRP A 46 -2.05 -9.62 4.77
CA TRP A 46 -3.26 -8.81 4.82
C TRP A 46 -4.49 -9.69 5.08
N GLN A 47 -4.89 -9.76 6.35
CA GLN A 47 -6.11 -10.47 6.76
C GLN A 47 -7.40 -9.69 6.43
N VAL A 48 -7.29 -8.39 6.18
CA VAL A 48 -8.38 -7.49 5.78
C VAL A 48 -7.88 -6.51 4.73
N ASP A 49 -8.80 -5.95 3.95
CA ASP A 49 -8.48 -4.86 3.03
C ASP A 49 -7.90 -3.68 3.81
N GLN A 50 -6.74 -3.20 3.35
CA GLN A 50 -6.07 -2.06 3.95
C GLN A 50 -5.90 -0.96 2.92
N LEU A 51 -6.27 0.25 3.30
CA LEU A 51 -5.98 1.46 2.54
C LEU A 51 -4.85 2.21 3.23
N VAL A 52 -3.81 2.54 2.47
CA VAL A 52 -2.55 3.11 2.96
C VAL A 52 -2.24 4.37 2.18
N TYR A 53 -2.05 5.49 2.87
CA TYR A 53 -1.50 6.71 2.29
C TYR A 53 -0.06 6.89 2.77
N ILE A 54 0.89 6.97 1.84
CA ILE A 54 2.31 7.14 2.16
C ILE A 54 2.59 8.62 2.31
N GLU A 55 2.95 9.04 3.53
CA GLU A 55 3.29 10.44 3.82
C GLU A 55 4.76 10.73 3.55
N GLU A 56 5.64 9.75 3.81
CA GLU A 56 7.09 9.90 3.67
C GLU A 56 7.75 8.58 3.25
N GLY A 57 8.80 8.68 2.43
CA GLY A 57 9.65 7.56 2.07
C GLY A 57 9.13 6.73 0.91
N GLU A 58 9.62 5.49 0.84
CA GLU A 58 9.24 4.50 -0.16
C GLU A 58 9.17 3.09 0.46
N VAL A 59 8.33 2.25 -0.14
CA VAL A 59 8.25 0.82 0.15
C VAL A 59 8.33 0.03 -1.14
N ARG A 60 9.13 -1.05 -1.13
CA ARG A 60 9.07 -2.09 -2.16
C ARG A 60 8.32 -3.27 -1.61
N VAL A 61 7.33 -3.73 -2.37
CA VAL A 61 6.42 -4.81 -2.00
C VAL A 61 6.71 -5.97 -2.92
N VAL A 62 7.24 -7.05 -2.37
CA VAL A 62 7.60 -8.28 -3.10
C VAL A 62 6.54 -9.32 -2.76
N PRO A 63 5.58 -9.61 -3.65
CA PRO A 63 4.61 -10.67 -3.42
C PRO A 63 5.31 -12.01 -3.12
N GLU A 64 4.70 -12.82 -2.26
CA GLU A 64 5.26 -14.14 -1.94
C GLU A 64 5.50 -14.96 -3.23
N GLY A 65 6.68 -15.56 -3.34
CA GLY A 65 7.07 -16.39 -4.49
C GLY A 65 7.38 -15.62 -5.79
N SER A 66 7.42 -14.28 -5.77
CA SER A 66 7.74 -13.44 -6.93
C SER A 66 9.17 -12.87 -6.86
N ASP A 67 9.90 -12.91 -7.98
CA ASP A 67 11.17 -12.17 -8.14
C ASP A 67 10.97 -10.70 -8.54
N ARG A 68 9.73 -10.29 -8.81
CA ARG A 68 9.34 -8.93 -9.19
C ARG A 68 8.69 -8.22 -8.00
N PHE A 69 8.82 -6.89 -7.95
CA PHE A 69 8.28 -6.05 -6.88
C PHE A 69 7.46 -4.87 -7.40
N MET A 70 6.51 -4.42 -6.59
CA MET A 70 5.85 -3.12 -6.73
C MET A 70 6.58 -2.07 -5.90
N GLN A 71 6.58 -0.82 -6.34
CA GLN A 71 7.19 0.29 -5.60
C GLN A 71 6.17 1.42 -5.41
N PHE A 72 6.03 1.85 -4.17
CA PHE A 72 5.15 2.94 -3.76
C PHE A 72 5.93 3.97 -2.98
N VAL A 73 5.61 5.25 -3.18
CA VAL A 73 6.36 6.39 -2.65
C VAL A 73 5.42 7.40 -2.00
N ALA A 74 5.99 8.36 -1.28
CA ALA A 74 5.24 9.48 -0.70
C ALA A 74 4.28 10.13 -1.71
N GLY A 75 3.03 10.32 -1.27
CA GLY A 75 1.93 10.84 -2.08
C GLY A 75 1.05 9.77 -2.74
N ASP A 76 1.43 8.49 -2.67
CA ASP A 76 0.62 7.39 -3.18
C ASP A 76 -0.43 6.93 -2.16
N LEU A 77 -1.62 6.61 -2.66
CA LEU A 77 -2.68 5.92 -1.92
C LEU A 77 -2.82 4.51 -2.47
N VAL A 78 -2.50 3.51 -1.65
CA VAL A 78 -2.46 2.10 -2.03
C VAL A 78 -3.56 1.33 -1.32
N ARG A 79 -4.33 0.54 -2.08
CA ARG A 79 -5.25 -0.46 -1.52
C ARG A 79 -4.62 -1.84 -1.68
N TYR A 80 -4.32 -2.47 -0.56
CA TYR A 80 -3.95 -3.87 -0.50
C TYR A 80 -5.21 -4.71 -0.24
N PRO A 81 -5.48 -5.73 -1.06
CA PRO A 81 -6.62 -6.61 -0.83
C PRO A 81 -6.32 -7.58 0.31
N LYS A 82 -7.37 -8.04 0.97
CA LYS A 82 -7.29 -9.23 1.82
C LYS A 82 -6.68 -10.40 1.05
N TRP A 83 -6.02 -11.30 1.77
CA TRP A 83 -5.29 -12.47 1.27
C TRP A 83 -4.00 -12.15 0.52
N PHE A 84 -3.60 -10.88 0.43
CA PHE A 84 -2.31 -10.55 -0.13
C PHE A 84 -1.22 -10.84 0.90
N GLU A 85 -0.11 -11.44 0.45
CA GLU A 85 1.06 -11.73 1.27
C GLU A 85 2.30 -11.22 0.55
N ALA A 86 3.14 -10.46 1.25
CA ALA A 86 4.34 -9.89 0.67
C ALA A 86 5.43 -9.60 1.70
N ASP A 87 6.66 -9.61 1.21
CA ASP A 87 7.80 -9.00 1.90
C ASP A 87 7.87 -7.50 1.56
N LEU A 88 7.90 -6.66 2.59
CA LEU A 88 8.04 -5.22 2.51
C LEU A 88 9.48 -4.81 2.80
N TYR A 89 10.07 -4.04 1.90
CA TYR A 89 11.42 -3.52 2.04
C TYR A 89 11.38 -2.00 2.12
N PHE A 90 11.94 -1.48 3.21
CA PHE A 90 12.08 -0.05 3.46
C PHE A 90 13.57 0.30 3.43
N ASN A 91 13.97 1.24 2.58
CA ASN A 91 15.38 1.60 2.40
C ASN A 91 15.83 2.78 3.29
N GLY A 92 14.91 3.41 4.02
CA GLY A 92 15.15 4.60 4.83
C GLY A 92 13.94 4.91 5.73
N PRO A 93 13.84 6.15 6.24
CA PRO A 93 12.64 6.61 6.95
C PRO A 93 11.38 6.42 6.11
N TYR A 94 10.34 5.90 6.74
CA TYR A 94 9.04 5.68 6.12
C TYR A 94 7.92 6.00 7.11
N GLN A 95 6.89 6.67 6.62
CA GLN A 95 5.69 6.98 7.39
C GLN A 95 4.46 6.84 6.51
N GLU A 96 3.45 6.20 7.05
CA GLU A 96 2.16 6.03 6.40
C GLU A 96 1.00 6.29 7.37
N ARG A 97 -0.16 6.54 6.76
CA ARG A 97 -1.45 6.49 7.41
C ARG A 97 -2.25 5.34 6.84
N TYR A 98 -2.85 4.54 7.70
CA TYR A 98 -3.60 3.38 7.26
C TYR A 98 -4.97 3.28 7.91
N SER A 99 -5.91 2.73 7.15
CA SER A 99 -7.23 2.33 7.62
C SER A 99 -7.52 0.91 7.16
N PHE A 100 -7.91 0.05 8.08
CA PHE A 100 -8.52 -1.23 7.73
C PHE A 100 -9.96 -0.99 7.30
N ARG A 101 -10.38 -1.63 6.21
CA ARG A 101 -11.77 -1.59 5.75
C ARG A 101 -12.49 -2.79 6.33
N ALA A 102 -13.58 -2.55 7.05
CA ALA A 102 -14.40 -3.64 7.56
C ALA A 102 -15.23 -4.23 6.41
N TYR A 103 -15.61 -5.50 6.53
CA TYR A 103 -16.59 -6.12 5.64
C TYR A 103 -17.92 -5.33 5.77
N GLY A 104 -18.32 -4.63 4.70
CA GLY A 104 -19.54 -3.82 4.68
C GLY A 104 -19.36 -2.32 4.45
N ASP A 105 -18.12 -1.80 4.39
CA ASP A 105 -17.85 -0.39 4.07
C ASP A 105 -18.02 -0.04 2.57
N ASP A 106 -18.46 -1.00 1.75
CA ASP A 106 -18.82 -0.83 0.34
C ASP A 106 -20.31 -0.44 0.16
N GLN A 107 -20.97 0.12 1.19
CA GLN A 107 -22.38 0.58 1.12
C GLN A 107 -22.57 2.03 1.55
#